data_AF-A0ABD1MPZ8-F1
#
_entry.id   AF-A0ABD1MPZ8-F1
#
_cell.length_a   1.000
_cell.length_b   1.000
_cell.length_c   1.000
_cell.angle_alpha   90.00
_cell.angle_beta   90.00
_cell.angle_gamma   90.00
#
_symmetry.space_group_name_H-M   'P 1'
#
loop_
_entity.id
_entity.type
_entity.pdbx_description
1 polymer ?
#
loop_
_entity_poly.entity_id
_entity_poly.type
_entity_poly.pdbx_seq_one_letter_code
_entity_poly.pdbx_strand_id
1 'polypeptide(L)'
;MSETVGGAALGFAIQELLKLVLGTARKATRFKHSLDNLESILKEIDPKIQEIEQQNNELGRPQSELEELSRKIEEGKTLVRKCSKVGILNCRGKIKLRNQLEELHNWLTWYYKFVMPTLILRNTNDILKKVSEKQQSKFPKIITGGRLEELPPHLPQLLGSVRRRSHLV
;
A
#
# COMPACT_ATOMS: atom_id res chain seq x y z
N MET A 1 -2.71 -23.84 -16.27
CA MET A 1 -3.79 -23.71 -15.27
C MET A 1 -3.16 -23.53 -13.91
N SER A 2 -3.26 -22.33 -13.36
CA SER A 2 -3.16 -22.06 -11.93
C SER A 2 -4.01 -20.81 -11.69
N GLU A 3 -5.31 -21.03 -11.50
CA GLU A 3 -6.16 -20.04 -10.85
C GLU A 3 -5.68 -19.95 -9.40
N THR A 4 -4.85 -18.95 -9.11
CA THR A 4 -4.60 -18.53 -7.73
C THR A 4 -5.76 -17.64 -7.32
N VAL A 5 -6.75 -18.26 -6.69
CA VAL A 5 -7.80 -17.55 -5.96
C VAL A 5 -7.13 -16.71 -4.86
N GLY A 6 -7.34 -15.39 -4.93
CA GLY A 6 -7.31 -14.44 -3.81
C GLY A 6 -6.06 -14.40 -2.92
N GLY A 7 -5.14 -13.47 -3.20
CA GLY A 7 -4.36 -12.73 -2.19
C GLY A 7 -3.50 -13.52 -1.18
N ALA A 8 -3.28 -14.82 -1.33
CA ALA A 8 -2.36 -15.59 -0.48
C ALA A 8 -1.07 -15.99 -1.23
N ALA A 9 -0.94 -15.58 -2.49
CA ALA A 9 0.13 -16.04 -3.36
C ALA A 9 1.43 -15.22 -3.17
N LEU A 10 1.34 -13.91 -2.89
CA LEU A 10 2.53 -13.07 -2.91
C LEU A 10 3.32 -13.13 -1.61
N GLY A 11 2.66 -13.02 -0.45
CA GLY A 11 3.32 -13.25 0.85
C GLY A 11 4.03 -14.61 0.88
N PHE A 12 3.38 -15.66 0.38
CA PHE A 12 4.01 -16.97 0.22
C PHE A 12 5.22 -16.94 -0.73
N ALA A 13 5.11 -16.32 -1.90
CA ALA A 13 6.21 -16.21 -2.85
C ALA A 13 7.42 -15.45 -2.28
N ILE A 14 7.19 -14.40 -1.48
CA ILE A 14 8.24 -13.65 -0.76
C ILE A 14 8.93 -14.58 0.23
N GLN A 15 8.19 -15.36 1.01
CA GLN A 15 8.75 -16.32 1.95
C GLN A 15 9.54 -17.44 1.25
N GLU A 16 9.07 -17.93 0.11
CA GLU A 16 9.82 -18.87 -0.72
C GLU A 16 11.14 -18.28 -1.20
N LEU A 17 11.11 -17.03 -1.69
CA LEU A 17 12.32 -16.34 -2.10
C LEU A 17 13.29 -16.15 -0.92
N LEU A 18 12.79 -15.74 0.25
CA LEU A 18 13.59 -15.58 1.46
C LEU A 18 14.28 -16.89 1.86
N LYS A 19 13.56 -18.02 1.81
CA LYS A 19 14.13 -19.37 2.05
C LYS A 19 15.23 -19.69 1.03
N LEU A 20 15.04 -19.38 -0.25
CA LEU A 20 16.06 -19.57 -1.29
C LEU A 20 17.29 -18.72 -1.03
N VAL A 21 17.11 -17.45 -0.63
CA VAL A 21 18.21 -16.52 -0.31
C VAL A 21 19.05 -17.06 0.83
N LEU A 22 18.42 -17.42 1.96
CA LEU A 22 19.08 -17.97 3.14
C LEU A 22 19.84 -19.27 2.82
N GLY A 23 19.21 -20.18 2.06
CA GLY A 23 19.84 -21.44 1.66
C GLY A 23 21.02 -21.24 0.71
N THR A 24 20.95 -20.22 -0.16
CA THR A 24 21.99 -19.91 -1.14
C THR A 24 23.14 -19.14 -0.52
N ALA A 25 22.88 -18.19 0.38
CA ALA A 25 23.92 -17.39 1.05
C ALA A 25 24.91 -18.27 1.82
N ARG A 26 24.44 -19.38 2.41
CA ARG A 26 25.28 -20.38 3.08
C ARG A 26 26.26 -21.10 2.14
N LYS A 27 25.90 -21.26 0.86
CA LYS A 27 26.67 -22.04 -0.12
C LYS A 27 27.47 -21.17 -1.09
N ALA A 28 26.94 -20.00 -1.43
CA ALA A 28 27.42 -19.14 -2.50
C ALA A 28 28.10 -17.89 -1.93
N THR A 29 29.19 -18.08 -1.19
CA THR A 29 29.91 -17.02 -0.45
C THR A 29 30.29 -15.81 -1.30
N ARG A 30 30.50 -15.99 -2.61
CA ARG A 30 30.82 -14.92 -3.58
C ARG A 30 29.68 -13.93 -3.85
N PHE A 31 28.44 -14.33 -3.55
CA PHE A 31 27.23 -13.50 -3.69
C PHE A 31 26.68 -13.06 -2.34
N LYS A 32 27.37 -13.37 -1.23
CA LYS A 32 26.88 -13.16 0.13
C LYS A 32 26.32 -11.75 0.33
N HIS A 33 27.10 -10.71 0.02
CA HIS A 33 26.64 -9.33 0.20
C HIS A 33 25.36 -9.01 -0.59
N SER A 34 25.27 -9.42 -1.86
CA SER A 34 24.06 -9.20 -2.67
C SER A 34 22.85 -9.98 -2.12
N LEU A 35 23.08 -11.18 -1.57
CA LEU A 35 22.03 -12.01 -0.97
C LEU A 35 21.59 -11.44 0.39
N ASP A 36 22.50 -10.91 1.19
CA ASP A 36 22.20 -10.26 2.48
C ASP A 36 21.35 -8.99 2.26
N ASN A 37 21.67 -8.18 1.25
CA ASN A 37 20.86 -7.00 0.88
C ASN A 37 19.45 -7.41 0.42
N LEU A 38 19.35 -8.50 -0.35
CA LEU A 38 18.06 -9.03 -0.79
C LEU A 38 17.26 -9.60 0.38
N GLU A 39 17.90 -10.31 1.31
CA GLU A 39 17.28 -10.81 2.54
C GLU A 39 16.68 -9.65 3.36
N SER A 40 17.47 -8.59 3.56
CA SER A 40 17.06 -7.43 4.35
C SER A 40 15.79 -6.79 3.79
N ILE A 41 15.74 -6.51 2.49
CA ILE A 41 14.57 -5.86 1.90
C ILE A 41 13.35 -6.78 1.86
N LEU A 42 13.53 -8.09 1.65
CA LEU A 42 12.41 -9.05 1.68
C LEU A 42 11.77 -9.14 3.07
N LYS A 43 12.59 -9.11 4.13
CA LYS A 43 12.09 -9.07 5.52
C LYS A 43 11.30 -7.80 5.84
N GLU A 44 11.62 -6.68 5.22
CA GLU A 44 10.84 -5.44 5.37
C GLU A 44 9.55 -5.44 4.57
N ILE A 45 9.56 -6.02 3.37
CA ILE A 45 8.39 -6.03 2.47
C ILE A 45 7.33 -7.06 2.92
N ASP A 46 7.75 -8.25 3.38
CA ASP A 46 6.85 -9.37 3.71
C ASP A 46 5.66 -8.97 4.63
N PRO A 47 5.87 -8.39 5.83
CA PRO A 47 4.76 -8.08 6.72
C PRO A 47 3.79 -7.05 6.10
N LYS A 48 4.30 -6.07 5.36
CA LYS A 48 3.45 -5.04 4.72
C LYS A 48 2.61 -5.62 3.59
N ILE A 49 3.15 -6.57 2.83
CA ILE A 49 2.38 -7.23 1.77
C ILE A 49 1.29 -8.10 2.36
N GLN A 50 1.56 -8.82 3.44
CA GLN A 50 0.53 -9.62 4.12
C GLN A 50 -0.62 -8.73 4.63
N GLU A 51 -0.31 -7.56 5.21
CA GLU A 51 -1.32 -6.58 5.61
C GLU A 51 -2.14 -6.08 4.42
N ILE A 52 -1.50 -5.71 3.30
CA ILE A 52 -2.19 -5.24 2.09
C ILE A 52 -3.06 -6.34 1.50
N GLU A 53 -2.54 -7.56 1.40
CA GLU A 53 -3.26 -8.71 0.87
C GLU A 53 -4.52 -9.01 1.71
N GLN A 54 -4.38 -9.02 3.04
CA GLN A 54 -5.49 -9.19 3.97
C GLN A 54 -6.54 -8.08 3.81
N GLN A 55 -6.13 -6.81 3.83
CA GLN A 55 -7.04 -5.67 3.67
C GLN A 55 -7.76 -5.71 2.32
N ASN A 56 -7.06 -6.06 1.24
CA ASN A 56 -7.66 -6.18 -0.08
C ASN A 56 -8.70 -7.29 -0.11
N ASN A 57 -8.44 -8.45 0.51
CA ASN A 57 -9.40 -9.54 0.61
C ASN A 57 -10.65 -9.11 1.41
N GLU A 58 -10.48 -8.46 2.56
CA GLU A 58 -11.59 -7.95 3.39
C GLU A 58 -12.44 -6.90 2.66
N LEU A 59 -11.80 -6.06 1.84
CA LEU A 59 -12.45 -4.99 1.07
C LEU A 59 -12.93 -5.43 -0.32
N GLY A 60 -12.73 -6.71 -0.71
CA GLY A 60 -13.06 -7.22 -2.04
C GLY A 60 -12.30 -6.52 -3.18
N ARG A 61 -11.09 -6.02 -2.90
CA ARG A 61 -10.25 -5.29 -3.87
C ARG A 61 -9.39 -6.26 -4.68
N PRO A 62 -9.15 -5.96 -5.98
CA PRO A 62 -8.27 -6.77 -6.81
C PRO A 62 -6.81 -6.67 -6.36
N GLN A 63 -6.07 -7.77 -6.53
CA GLN A 63 -4.63 -7.85 -6.21
C GLN A 63 -3.73 -7.42 -7.39
N SER A 64 -4.31 -6.89 -8.47
CA SER A 64 -3.58 -6.47 -9.69
C SER A 64 -2.50 -5.42 -9.41
N GLU A 65 -2.65 -4.64 -8.34
CA GLU A 65 -1.68 -3.62 -7.90
C GLU A 65 -0.36 -4.23 -7.41
N LEU A 66 -0.38 -5.52 -7.06
CA LEU A 66 0.76 -6.28 -6.61
C LEU A 66 1.34 -7.18 -7.71
N GLU A 67 0.78 -7.16 -8.92
CA GLU A 67 1.18 -8.04 -10.02
C GLU A 67 2.63 -7.78 -10.47
N GLU A 68 3.04 -6.51 -10.53
CA GLU A 68 4.43 -6.17 -10.87
C GLU A 68 5.42 -6.67 -9.82
N LEU A 69 5.07 -6.53 -8.53
CA LEU A 69 5.86 -7.06 -7.43
C LEU A 69 5.94 -8.58 -7.50
N SER A 70 4.82 -9.25 -7.75
CA SER A 70 4.77 -10.72 -7.93
C SER A 70 5.73 -11.18 -9.03
N ARG A 71 5.69 -10.54 -10.21
CA ARG A 71 6.61 -10.84 -11.30
C ARG A 71 8.08 -10.67 -10.88
N LYS A 72 8.40 -9.61 -10.12
CA LYS A 72 9.77 -9.34 -9.65
C LYS A 72 10.23 -10.33 -8.58
N ILE A 73 9.34 -10.81 -7.71
CA ILE A 73 9.65 -11.88 -6.76
C ILE A 73 9.97 -13.19 -7.49
N GLU A 74 9.21 -13.57 -8.52
CA GLU A 74 9.52 -14.77 -9.32
C GLU A 74 10.85 -14.65 -10.10
N GLU A 75 11.15 -13.46 -10.63
CA GLU A 75 12.45 -13.16 -11.22
C GLU A 75 13.57 -13.36 -10.19
N GLY A 76 13.38 -12.87 -8.97
CA GLY A 76 14.29 -13.07 -7.85
C GLY A 76 14.55 -14.53 -7.52
N LYS A 77 13.52 -15.38 -7.48
CA LYS A 77 13.70 -16.83 -7.25
C LYS A 77 14.61 -17.44 -8.32
N THR A 78 14.44 -17.01 -9.56
CA THR A 78 15.25 -17.47 -10.69
C THR A 78 16.71 -17.02 -10.57
N LEU A 79 16.96 -15.76 -10.20
CA LEU A 79 18.31 -15.22 -9.99
C LEU A 79 19.04 -15.91 -8.84
N VAL A 80 18.38 -16.09 -7.70
CA VAL A 80 18.97 -16.76 -6.54
C VAL A 80 19.35 -18.21 -6.84
N ARG A 81 18.48 -18.95 -7.55
CA ARG A 81 18.79 -20.33 -8.00
C ARG A 81 20.01 -20.38 -8.93
N LYS A 82 20.22 -19.37 -9.79
CA LYS A 82 21.39 -19.28 -10.68
C LYS A 82 22.71 -19.08 -9.91
N CYS A 83 22.67 -18.48 -8.72
CA CYS A 83 23.88 -18.24 -7.91
C CYS A 83 24.58 -19.53 -7.50
N SER A 84 23.82 -20.61 -7.31
CA SER A 84 24.37 -21.93 -6.97
C SER A 84 24.86 -22.74 -8.19
N LYS A 85 24.50 -22.32 -9.41
CA LYS A 85 24.77 -23.05 -10.65
C LYS A 85 25.93 -22.46 -11.46
N VAL A 86 26.29 -21.20 -11.20
CA VAL A 86 27.34 -20.53 -11.98
C VAL A 86 28.71 -21.15 -11.70
N GLY A 87 29.34 -21.67 -12.75
CA GLY A 87 30.65 -22.33 -12.67
C GLY A 87 31.74 -21.43 -12.09
N ILE A 88 32.75 -22.05 -11.46
CA ILE A 88 33.84 -21.33 -10.77
C ILE A 88 34.64 -20.45 -11.73
N LEU A 89 34.85 -20.87 -12.98
CA LEU A 89 35.60 -20.14 -13.99
C LEU A 89 34.76 -19.09 -14.76
N ASN A 90 33.44 -19.06 -14.56
CA ASN A 90 32.56 -18.14 -15.29
C ASN A 90 32.52 -16.74 -14.66
N CYS A 91 33.59 -15.97 -14.81
CA CYS A 91 33.70 -14.62 -14.26
C CYS A 91 32.65 -13.65 -14.82
N ARG A 92 32.44 -13.66 -16.15
CA ARG A 92 31.45 -12.78 -16.80
C ARG A 92 30.03 -13.09 -16.33
N GLY A 93 29.67 -14.36 -16.23
CA GLY A 93 28.36 -14.79 -15.71
C GLY A 93 28.13 -14.39 -14.26
N LYS A 94 29.18 -14.41 -13.42
CA LYS A 94 29.10 -13.94 -12.03
C LYS A 94 28.88 -12.44 -11.92
N ILE A 95 29.61 -11.64 -12.72
CA ILE A 95 29.42 -10.18 -12.74
C ILE A 95 28.00 -9.85 -13.20
N LYS A 96 27.54 -10.44 -14.30
CA LYS A 96 26.16 -10.26 -14.78
C LYS A 96 25.15 -10.62 -13.70
N LEU A 97 25.31 -11.77 -13.05
CA LEU A 97 24.38 -12.22 -12.02
C LEU A 97 24.39 -11.32 -10.78
N ARG A 98 25.55 -10.79 -10.38
CA ARG A 98 25.65 -9.80 -9.30
C ARG A 98 24.87 -8.52 -9.64
N ASN A 99 25.05 -7.99 -10.84
CA ASN A 99 24.33 -6.79 -11.28
C ASN A 99 22.82 -7.03 -11.30
N GLN A 100 22.36 -8.21 -11.75
CA GLN A 100 20.93 -8.55 -11.73
C GLN A 100 20.35 -8.65 -10.31
N LEU A 101 21.11 -9.18 -9.34
CA LEU A 101 20.69 -9.19 -7.93
C LEU A 101 20.61 -7.78 -7.35
N GLU A 102 21.55 -6.92 -7.71
CA GLU A 102 21.57 -5.52 -7.30
C GLU A 102 20.41 -4.73 -7.91
N GLU A 103 20.13 -4.92 -9.20
CA GLU A 103 18.95 -4.35 -9.88
C GLU A 103 17.66 -4.77 -9.20
N LEU A 104 17.53 -6.06 -8.84
CA LEU A 104 16.37 -6.55 -8.09
C LEU A 104 16.25 -5.88 -6.72
N HIS A 105 17.34 -5.80 -5.95
CA HIS A 105 17.34 -5.14 -4.64
C HIS A 105 16.95 -3.66 -4.76
N ASN A 106 17.50 -2.96 -5.74
CA ASN A 106 17.21 -1.54 -5.99
C ASN A 106 15.75 -1.34 -6.40
N TRP A 107 15.22 -2.21 -7.26
CA TRP A 107 13.81 -2.16 -7.65
C TRP A 107 12.89 -2.43 -6.46
N LEU A 108 13.17 -3.45 -5.64
CA LEU A 108 12.37 -3.75 -4.43
C LEU A 108 12.41 -2.58 -3.44
N THR A 109 13.59 -1.97 -3.25
CA THR A 109 13.75 -0.79 -2.41
C THR A 109 12.93 0.40 -2.93
N TRP A 110 12.97 0.64 -4.24
CA TRP A 110 12.18 1.70 -4.87
C TRP A 110 10.68 1.43 -4.72
N TYR A 111 10.24 0.22 -5.00
CA TYR A 111 8.84 -0.18 -4.88
C TYR A 111 8.32 0.03 -3.46
N TYR A 112 9.09 -0.42 -2.47
CA TYR A 112 8.76 -0.26 -1.05
C TYR A 112 8.73 1.21 -0.61
N LYS A 113 9.71 2.02 -1.03
CA LYS A 113 9.83 3.41 -0.57
C LYS A 113 8.89 4.38 -1.29
N PHE A 114 8.55 4.12 -2.55
CA PHE A 114 7.84 5.08 -3.39
C PHE A 114 6.48 4.56 -3.87
N VAL A 115 6.39 3.32 -4.35
CA VAL A 115 5.12 2.81 -4.88
C VAL A 115 4.13 2.46 -3.77
N MET A 116 4.55 1.69 -2.77
CA MET A 116 3.66 1.30 -1.67
C MET A 116 3.00 2.48 -0.95
N PRO A 117 3.71 3.57 -0.57
CA PRO A 117 3.07 4.71 0.07
C PRO A 117 2.02 5.40 -0.82
N THR A 118 2.21 5.40 -2.15
CA THR A 118 1.21 5.97 -3.06
C THR A 118 -0.07 5.14 -3.12
N LEU A 119 0.04 3.80 -3.02
CA LEU A 119 -1.13 2.92 -2.90
C LEU A 119 -1.89 3.22 -1.60
N ILE A 120 -1.17 3.39 -0.48
CA ILE A 120 -1.76 3.75 0.82
C ILE A 120 -2.48 5.10 0.74
N LEU A 121 -1.83 6.12 0.15
CA LEU A 121 -2.42 7.45 0.01
C LEU A 121 -3.70 7.42 -0.83
N ARG A 122 -3.68 6.75 -1.99
CA ARG A 122 -4.85 6.61 -2.85
C ARG A 122 -5.97 5.88 -2.12
N ASN A 123 -5.66 4.76 -1.45
CA ASN A 123 -6.64 4.00 -0.67
C ASN A 123 -7.26 4.83 0.46
N THR A 124 -6.46 5.67 1.12
CA THR A 124 -6.93 6.60 2.16
C THR A 124 -7.86 7.66 1.59
N ASN A 125 -7.50 8.26 0.44
CA ASN A 125 -8.33 9.24 -0.24
C ASN A 125 -9.67 8.65 -0.71
N ASP A 126 -9.67 7.41 -1.22
CA ASP A 126 -10.90 6.71 -1.59
C ASP A 126 -11.82 6.48 -0.38
N ILE A 127 -11.24 6.15 0.79
CA ILE A 127 -12.00 6.03 2.04
C ILE A 127 -12.56 7.39 2.46
N LEU A 128 -11.76 8.45 2.48
CA LEU A 128 -12.19 9.80 2.85
C LEU A 128 -13.33 10.29 1.94
N LYS A 129 -13.24 10.04 0.64
CA LYS A 129 -14.29 10.36 -0.33
C LYS A 129 -15.59 9.61 -0.02
N LYS A 130 -15.53 8.30 0.22
CA LYS A 130 -16.72 7.51 0.57
C LYS A 130 -17.35 7.95 1.90
N VAL A 131 -16.54 8.34 2.88
CA VAL A 131 -17.03 8.86 4.16
C VAL A 131 -17.71 10.22 3.98
N SER A 132 -17.13 11.13 3.19
CA SER A 132 -17.73 12.45 2.95
C SER A 132 -19.06 12.34 2.18
N GLU A 133 -19.15 11.46 1.19
CA GLU A 133 -20.39 11.15 0.45
C GLU A 133 -21.49 10.64 1.40
N LYS A 134 -21.14 9.71 2.30
CA LYS A 134 -22.09 9.18 3.30
C LYS A 134 -22.54 10.23 4.33
N GLN A 135 -21.65 11.13 4.75
CA GLN A 135 -22.02 12.22 5.66
C GLN A 135 -22.93 13.23 4.97
N GLN A 136 -22.69 13.54 3.70
CA GLN A 136 -23.53 14.47 2.93
C GLN A 136 -24.91 13.89 2.60
N SER A 137 -25.02 12.56 2.47
CA SER A 137 -26.32 11.87 2.39
C SER A 137 -27.11 11.93 3.70
N LYS A 138 -26.46 12.02 4.86
CA LYS A 138 -27.14 12.13 6.17
C LYS A 138 -27.59 13.55 6.50
N PHE A 139 -26.97 14.55 5.87
CA PHE A 139 -27.34 15.96 6.02
C PHE A 139 -27.63 16.55 4.64
N PRO A 140 -28.85 16.38 4.10
CA PRO A 140 -29.21 17.02 2.83
C PRO A 140 -29.00 18.53 2.95
N LYS A 141 -28.44 19.14 1.89
CA LYS A 141 -28.34 20.59 1.79
C LYS A 141 -29.73 21.16 2.01
N ILE A 142 -29.92 21.94 3.07
CA ILE A 142 -31.09 22.79 3.19
C ILE A 142 -31.01 23.71 1.98
N ILE A 143 -31.93 23.53 1.03
CA ILE A 143 -32.08 24.47 -0.07
C ILE A 143 -32.54 25.76 0.57
N THR A 144 -31.61 26.69 0.80
CA THR A 144 -31.95 28.07 1.16
C THR A 144 -32.44 28.79 -0.10
N GLY A 145 -33.56 28.32 -0.64
CA GLY A 145 -34.44 29.10 -1.50
C GLY A 145 -35.18 30.05 -0.59
N GLY A 146 -34.91 31.35 -0.73
CA GLY A 146 -35.18 32.35 0.28
C GLY A 146 -36.60 32.37 0.85
N ARG A 147 -36.68 32.39 2.18
CA ARG A 147 -37.56 33.26 2.99
C ARG A 147 -37.10 33.12 4.45
N LEU A 148 -36.87 34.24 5.12
CA LEU A 148 -36.71 34.28 6.58
C LEU A 148 -38.08 33.91 7.17
N GLU A 149 -38.19 32.74 7.79
CA GLU A 149 -39.28 32.44 8.72
C GLU A 149 -38.73 31.80 10.00
N GLU A 150 -39.44 32.09 11.07
CA GLU A 150 -38.90 32.35 12.40
C GLU A 150 -38.63 31.10 13.25
N LEU A 151 -37.68 31.31 14.18
CA LEU A 151 -37.43 30.66 15.46
C LEU A 151 -38.48 29.61 15.97
N PRO A 152 -38.04 28.43 16.45
CA PRO A 152 -38.95 27.39 16.95
C PRO A 152 -39.73 27.77 18.23
N PRO A 153 -40.97 27.28 18.42
CA PRO A 153 -41.95 27.79 19.39
C PRO A 153 -41.78 27.21 20.80
N HIS A 154 -40.57 27.21 21.35
CA HIS A 154 -40.35 26.80 22.74
C HIS A 154 -39.16 27.52 23.37
N LEU A 155 -39.40 28.77 23.77
CA LEU A 155 -38.75 29.35 24.94
C LEU A 155 -39.73 30.31 25.62
N PRO A 156 -40.16 30.02 26.86
CA PRO A 156 -41.16 30.81 27.56
C PRO A 156 -40.63 32.22 27.89
N GLN A 157 -41.55 33.16 27.71
CA GLN A 157 -41.59 34.54 28.15
C GLN A 157 -40.61 34.89 29.28
N LEU A 158 -39.60 35.70 28.96
CA LEU A 158 -39.04 36.67 29.89
C LEU A 158 -39.17 38.05 29.24
N LEU A 159 -40.32 38.67 29.53
CA LEU A 159 -40.55 40.10 29.39
C LEU A 159 -39.41 40.85 30.09
N GLY A 160 -38.65 41.60 29.31
CA GLY A 160 -37.55 42.44 29.77
C GLY A 160 -37.33 43.62 28.85
N SER A 161 -38.25 44.57 28.90
CA SER A 161 -38.10 45.97 28.46
C SER A 161 -37.74 46.26 27.00
N VAL A 162 -38.80 46.45 26.23
CA VAL A 162 -38.89 47.41 25.11
C VAL A 162 -38.25 48.75 25.51
N ARG A 163 -37.16 49.14 24.83
CA ARG A 163 -36.89 50.55 24.50
C ARG A 163 -35.95 50.67 23.29
N ARG A 164 -36.50 50.64 22.09
CA ARG A 164 -35.94 51.37 20.94
C ARG A 164 -36.95 52.43 20.53
N ARG A 165 -36.60 53.70 20.74
CA ARG A 165 -37.06 54.79 19.88
C ARG A 165 -35.81 55.29 19.18
N SER A 166 -35.81 55.23 17.86
CA SER A 166 -34.88 55.96 17.04
C SER A 166 -35.66 56.84 16.06
N HIS A 167 -35.14 58.05 15.91
CA HIS A 167 -35.31 59.06 14.84
C HIS A 167 -36.20 60.28 15.08
N LEU A 168 -35.51 61.42 15.17
CA LEU A 168 -35.68 62.66 14.39
C LEU A 168 -37.11 63.03 13.94
N VAL A 169 -37.59 64.17 14.45
CA VAL A 169 -37.64 65.45 13.71
C VAL A 169 -37.10 66.52 14.64
#